data_AF-A0A1V9K208-F1
#
_entry.id   AF-A0A1V9K208-F1
#
_cell.length_a   1.000
_cell.length_b   1.000
_cell.length_c   1.000
_cell.angle_alpha   90.00
_cell.angle_beta   90.00
_cell.angle_gamma   90.00
#
_symmetry.space_group_name_H-M   'P 1'
#
loop_
_entity.id
_entity.type
_entity.pdbx_description
1 polymer ?
#
loop_
_entity_poly.entity_id
_entity_poly.type
_entity_poly.pdbx_seq_one_letter_code
_entity_poly.pdbx_strand_id
1 'polypeptide(L)'
;MVRTPSAEGTGEGSAATLVGRWAPSGFEPLVLHVTGLRAELMGRHHCRGRVTRQDGVQVVRLKCDDGNTDRAVGRVYGLTASAMTIDWEGFGADSMRRIN
;
A
#
# COMPACT_ATOMS: atom_id res chain seq x y z
N MET A 1 3.28 34.41 -25.14
CA MET A 1 2.04 33.63 -24.88
C MET A 1 1.90 32.70 -26.07
N VAL A 2 2.03 31.38 -25.93
CA VAL A 2 0.98 30.48 -25.45
C VAL A 2 1.56 29.31 -24.64
N ARG A 3 0.80 28.86 -23.65
CA ARG A 3 1.04 27.78 -22.69
C ARG A 3 0.87 26.41 -23.34
N THR A 4 1.73 25.45 -22.99
CA THR A 4 1.30 24.07 -22.70
C THR A 4 2.31 23.38 -21.77
N PRO A 5 1.92 22.97 -20.54
CA PRO A 5 2.74 22.11 -19.70
C PRO A 5 2.42 20.64 -20.03
N SER A 6 3.32 19.93 -20.69
CA SER A 6 3.27 18.46 -20.70
C SER A 6 3.91 17.96 -19.43
N ALA A 7 3.14 17.96 -18.34
CA ALA A 7 3.49 17.22 -17.15
C ALA A 7 3.37 15.73 -17.49
N GLU A 8 4.47 15.13 -17.96
CA GLU A 8 4.66 13.70 -17.85
C GLU A 8 4.88 13.37 -16.37
N GLY A 9 3.75 13.23 -15.65
CA GLY A 9 3.69 12.78 -14.27
C GLY A 9 4.08 11.31 -14.18
N THR A 10 5.36 11.04 -14.38
CA THR A 10 5.98 9.73 -14.22
C THR A 10 5.89 9.31 -12.76
N GLY A 11 4.90 8.47 -12.44
CA GLY A 11 4.95 7.33 -11.50
C GLY A 11 5.34 7.52 -10.01
N GLU A 12 6.04 8.58 -9.64
CA GLU A 12 6.57 8.84 -8.29
C GLU A 12 5.51 9.39 -7.34
N GLY A 13 4.57 10.18 -7.86
CA GLY A 13 3.51 10.79 -7.06
C GLY A 13 2.60 9.76 -6.37
N SER A 14 2.32 8.63 -7.01
CA SER A 14 1.43 7.61 -6.43
C SER A 14 2.13 6.81 -5.32
N ALA A 15 3.40 6.46 -5.49
CA ALA A 15 4.16 5.74 -4.45
C ALA A 15 4.47 6.65 -3.26
N ALA A 16 4.79 7.93 -3.52
CA ALA A 16 4.91 8.95 -2.48
C ALA A 16 3.60 9.11 -1.69
N THR A 17 2.44 9.01 -2.36
CA THR A 17 1.13 9.07 -1.68
C THR A 17 0.87 7.85 -0.80
N LEU A 18 1.51 6.70 -1.05
CA LEU A 18 1.36 5.51 -0.21
C LEU A 18 2.22 5.56 1.07
N VAL A 19 3.27 6.39 1.11
CA VAL A 19 4.11 6.58 2.30
C VAL A 19 3.25 7.06 3.48
N GLY A 20 3.36 6.41 4.63
CA GLY A 20 2.56 6.71 5.81
C GLY A 20 2.22 5.48 6.64
N ARG A 21 1.30 5.66 7.58
CA ARG A 21 0.68 4.57 8.34
C ARG A 21 -0.77 4.42 7.92
N TRP A 22 -1.23 3.19 7.80
CA TRP A 22 -2.56 2.86 7.36
C TRP A 22 -3.14 1.76 8.23
N ALA A 23 -4.42 1.83 8.56
CA ALA A 23 -5.12 0.79 9.29
C ALA A 23 -6.47 0.50 8.62
N PRO A 24 -6.98 -0.75 8.67
CA PRO A 24 -8.29 -1.07 8.14
C PRO A 24 -9.37 -0.39 9.00
N SER A 25 -10.51 -0.08 8.38
CA SER A 25 -11.71 0.31 9.13
C SER A 25 -12.22 -0.90 9.91
N GLY A 26 -12.02 -0.94 11.23
CA GLY A 26 -12.52 -2.03 12.07
C GLY A 26 -11.82 -2.13 13.42
N PHE A 27 -12.03 -3.27 14.08
CA PHE A 27 -11.44 -3.58 15.40
C PHE A 27 -10.17 -4.42 15.30
N GLU A 28 -9.71 -4.77 14.10
CA GLU A 28 -8.48 -5.53 13.94
C GLU A 28 -7.26 -4.61 14.18
N PRO A 29 -6.38 -4.91 15.14
CA PRO A 29 -5.19 -4.13 15.41
C PRO A 29 -4.13 -4.43 14.34
N LEU A 30 -4.38 -3.93 13.13
CA LEU A 30 -3.53 -4.10 11.95
C LEU A 30 -3.05 -2.73 11.47
N VAL A 31 -1.75 -2.58 11.26
CA VAL A 31 -1.14 -1.34 10.76
C VAL A 31 -0.16 -1.68 9.65
N LEU A 32 -0.37 -1.09 8.48
CA LEU A 32 0.61 -1.05 7.40
C LEU A 32 1.41 0.25 7.51
N HIS A 33 2.71 0.15 7.72
CA HIS A 33 3.65 1.26 7.66
C HIS A 33 4.46 1.20 6.37
N VAL A 34 4.51 2.33 5.65
CA VAL A 34 5.24 2.46 4.39
C VAL A 34 6.22 3.63 4.50
N THR A 35 7.50 3.37 4.25
CA THR A 35 8.58 4.36 4.28
C THR A 35 9.38 4.28 2.98
N GLY A 36 9.20 5.26 2.10
CA GLY A 36 9.71 5.18 0.73
C GLY A 36 9.11 3.96 0.03
N LEU A 37 9.95 3.00 -0.35
CA LEU A 37 9.51 1.72 -0.93
C LEU A 37 9.43 0.56 0.08
N ARG A 38 9.82 0.76 1.34
CA ARG A 38 9.72 -0.29 2.37
C ARG A 38 8.30 -0.35 2.91
N ALA A 39 7.82 -1.56 3.16
CA ALA A 39 6.51 -1.81 3.74
C ALA A 39 6.62 -2.81 4.89
N GLU A 40 5.89 -2.54 5.97
CA GLU A 40 5.83 -3.37 7.17
C GLU A 40 4.38 -3.43 7.65
N LEU A 41 3.83 -4.63 7.74
CA LEU A 41 2.49 -4.91 8.22
C LEU A 41 2.61 -5.51 9.61
N MET A 42 2.09 -4.79 10.60
CA MET A 42 2.10 -5.14 12.01
C MET A 42 0.68 -5.46 12.45
N GLY A 43 0.48 -6.64 13.04
CA GLY A 43 -0.79 -7.04 13.64
C GLY A 43 -0.65 -8.40 14.28
N ARG A 44 -1.58 -9.32 13.99
CA ARG A 44 -1.44 -10.74 14.39
C ARG A 44 -0.17 -11.37 13.82
N HIS A 45 0.09 -11.09 12.55
CA HIS A 45 1.30 -11.51 11.84
C HIS A 45 2.16 -10.28 11.64
N HIS A 46 3.48 -10.47 11.72
CA HIS A 46 4.44 -9.44 11.37
C HIS A 46 5.04 -9.75 10.01
N CYS A 47 4.79 -8.88 9.03
CA CYS A 47 5.19 -9.11 7.65
C CYS A 47 5.95 -7.90 7.11
N ARG A 48 7.06 -8.15 6.41
CA ARG A 48 7.96 -7.10 5.92
C ARG A 48 8.27 -7.29 4.45
N GLY A 49 8.48 -6.18 3.75
CA GLY A 49 8.88 -6.22 2.35
C GLY A 49 8.86 -4.86 1.69
N ARG A 50 8.31 -4.80 0.48
CA ARG A 50 8.42 -3.62 -0.38
C ARG A 50 7.15 -3.34 -1.17
N VAL A 51 6.97 -2.07 -1.48
CA VAL A 51 6.07 -1.60 -2.53
C VAL A 51 6.81 -1.65 -3.85
N THR A 52 6.18 -2.27 -4.84
CA THR A 52 6.67 -2.39 -6.21
C THR A 52 5.60 -1.87 -7.17
N ARG A 53 5.94 -1.72 -8.45
CA ARG A 53 4.97 -1.35 -9.49
C ARG A 53 4.90 -2.46 -10.53
N GLN A 54 3.69 -2.88 -10.86
CA GLN A 54 3.42 -3.89 -11.88
C GLN A 54 2.22 -3.44 -12.70
N ASP A 55 2.38 -3.40 -14.02
CA ASP A 55 1.33 -2.99 -14.97
C ASP A 55 0.68 -1.64 -14.61
N GLY A 56 1.50 -0.68 -14.15
CA GLY A 56 1.03 0.64 -13.73
C GLY A 56 0.37 0.71 -12.36
N VAL A 57 0.19 -0.42 -11.67
CA VAL A 57 -0.44 -0.52 -10.34
C VAL A 57 0.61 -0.74 -9.25
N GLN A 58 0.39 -0.17 -8.07
CA GLN A 58 1.26 -0.42 -6.91
C GLN A 58 0.91 -1.77 -6.30
N VAL A 59 1.94 -2.56 -6.01
CA VAL A 59 1.82 -3.90 -5.42
C VAL A 59 2.68 -3.97 -4.17
N VAL A 60 2.05 -4.24 -3.04
CA VAL A 60 2.68 -4.51 -1.75
C VAL A 60 3.07 -5.99 -1.74
N ARG A 61 4.37 -6.28 -1.56
CA ARG A 61 4.91 -7.63 -1.44
C ARG A 61 5.61 -7.79 -0.12
N LEU A 62 5.11 -8.69 0.72
CA LEU A 62 5.55 -8.93 2.08
C LEU A 62 5.91 -10.40 2.26
N LYS A 63 6.77 -10.64 3.25
CA LYS A 63 7.04 -11.95 3.81
C LYS A 63 6.77 -11.89 5.30
N CYS A 64 5.92 -12.77 5.80
CA CYS A 64 5.61 -12.88 7.22
C CYS A 64 6.67 -13.72 7.94
N ASP A 65 7.03 -13.30 9.16
CA ASP A 65 8.09 -13.92 9.95
C ASP A 65 7.75 -15.35 10.39
N ASP A 66 6.46 -15.68 10.47
CA ASP A 66 5.91 -16.99 10.82
C ASP A 66 5.51 -17.85 9.61
N GLY A 67 5.76 -17.37 8.39
CA GLY A 67 5.44 -18.07 7.15
C GLY A 67 3.97 -17.99 6.73
N ASN A 68 3.11 -17.24 7.43
CA ASN A 68 1.76 -16.95 6.97
C ASN A 68 1.80 -16.24 5.60
N THR A 69 0.86 -16.57 4.73
CA THR A 69 0.76 -16.03 3.36
C THR A 69 -0.44 -15.10 3.17
N ASP A 70 -1.29 -14.97 4.19
CA ASP A 70 -2.36 -13.98 4.19
C ASP A 70 -1.72 -12.60 4.13
N ARG A 71 -2.29 -11.73 3.28
CA ARG A 71 -1.77 -10.37 3.09
C ARG A 71 -0.28 -10.32 2.68
N ALA A 72 0.21 -11.34 1.98
CA ALA A 72 1.59 -11.37 1.46
C ALA A 72 1.76 -10.58 0.15
N VAL A 73 0.77 -10.64 -0.76
CA VAL A 73 0.80 -9.93 -2.04
C VAL A 73 -0.50 -9.17 -2.23
N GLY A 74 -0.42 -7.83 -2.32
CA GLY A 74 -1.59 -6.96 -2.35
C GLY A 74 -1.53 -5.88 -3.41
N ARG A 75 -2.57 -5.76 -4.25
CA ARG A 75 -2.69 -4.70 -5.27
C ARG A 75 -3.43 -3.50 -4.68
N VAL A 76 -2.88 -2.30 -4.85
CA VAL A 76 -3.43 -1.07 -4.29
C VAL A 76 -4.35 -0.39 -5.29
N TYR A 77 -5.57 -0.10 -4.87
CA TYR A 77 -6.60 0.61 -5.63
C TYR A 77 -7.13 1.82 -4.86
N GLY A 78 -7.70 2.78 -5.59
CA GLY A 78 -8.38 3.94 -5.00
C GLY A 78 -7.50 4.78 -4.08
N LEU A 79 -6.18 4.79 -4.29
CA LEU A 79 -5.25 5.50 -3.42
C LEU A 79 -5.49 7.01 -3.47
N THR A 80 -5.76 7.57 -2.31
CA THR A 80 -5.90 9.01 -2.06
C THR A 80 -4.97 9.42 -0.91
N ALA A 81 -5.00 10.69 -0.51
CA ALA A 81 -4.23 11.16 0.63
C ALA A 81 -4.64 10.48 1.96
N SER A 82 -5.87 9.96 2.09
CA SER A 82 -6.39 9.46 3.39
C SER A 82 -7.04 8.08 3.34
N ALA A 83 -7.24 7.50 2.15
CA ALA A 83 -7.84 6.18 1.99
C ALA A 83 -7.25 5.41 0.81
N MET A 84 -7.33 4.09 0.88
CA MET A 84 -7.05 3.16 -0.22
C MET A 84 -7.74 1.82 0.03
N THR A 85 -7.75 0.96 -0.98
CA THR A 85 -8.09 -0.45 -0.86
C THR A 85 -6.88 -1.28 -1.25
N ILE A 86 -6.54 -2.29 -0.46
CA ILE A 86 -5.55 -3.30 -0.84
C ILE A 86 -6.27 -4.61 -1.07
N ASP A 87 -6.19 -5.14 -2.28
CA ASP A 87 -6.73 -6.46 -2.64
C ASP A 87 -5.61 -7.51 -2.54
N TRP A 88 -5.70 -8.38 -1.54
CA TRP A 88 -4.70 -9.38 -1.22
C TRP A 88 -4.99 -10.70 -1.94
N GLU A 89 -4.00 -11.22 -2.67
CA GLU A 89 -4.12 -12.47 -3.41
C GLU A 89 -4.49 -13.63 -2.47
N GLY A 90 -5.63 -14.27 -2.72
CA GLY A 90 -6.12 -15.41 -1.94
C GLY A 90 -6.73 -15.09 -0.58
N PHE A 91 -6.70 -13.81 -0.14
CA PHE A 91 -7.23 -13.39 1.17
C PHE A 91 -8.41 -12.41 1.05
N GLY A 92 -8.44 -11.58 0.00
CA GLY A 92 -9.50 -10.58 -0.23
C GLY A 92 -9.04 -9.16 0.08
N ALA A 93 -10.01 -8.23 0.13
CA ALA A 93 -9.70 -6.79 0.15
C ALA A 93 -9.84 -6.13 1.53
N ASP A 94 -8.83 -5.35 1.92
CA ASP A 94 -8.87 -4.46 3.07
C ASP A 94 -9.11 -3.01 2.63
N SER A 95 -10.10 -2.35 3.24
CA SER A 95 -10.29 -0.90 3.11
C SER A 95 -9.50 -0.17 4.19
N MET A 96 -8.48 0.58 3.78
CA MET A 96 -7.49 1.19 4.66
C MET A 96 -7.69 2.70 4.76
N ARG A 97 -7.43 3.24 5.95
CA ARG A 97 -7.43 4.67 6.26
C ARG A 97 -6.07 5.09 6.77
N ARG A 98 -5.61 6.26 6.34
CA ARG A 98 -4.37 6.84 6.86
C ARG A 98 -4.57 7.18 8.33
N ILE A 99 -3.60 6.78 9.15
CA ILE A 99 -3.55 7.11 10.58
C ILE A 99 -2.34 8.01 10.85
N ASN A 100 -2.55 9.04 11.67
CA ASN A 100 -1.51 9.97 12.09
C ASN A 100 -0.68 9.38 13.22
#